data_AF-A0A530QQ29-F1
#
_entry.id   AF-A0A530QQ29-F1
#
_cell.length_a   1.000
_cell.length_b   1.000
_cell.length_c   1.000
_cell.angle_alpha   90.00
_cell.angle_beta   90.00
_cell.angle_gamma   90.00
#
_symmetry.space_group_name_H-M   'P 1'
#
loop_
_entity.id
_entity.type
_entity.pdbx_description
1 polymer ?
#
loop_
_entity_poly.entity_id
_entity_poly.type
_entity_poly.pdbx_seq_one_letter_code
_entity_poly.pdbx_strand_id
1 'polypeptide(L)'
;VQEDVIVAFAETVKQQNWARLHLENIFMSPRRLNGFLSEFSAPAFLTGKVRRPDDGDGVDHDIFVYVNLPGDWEEFLNGRLGAATRKTARRTLRAIDDAAEYRVTDVTAATLERDLRILLQFWENQWGAKLAARYHPGLPKAMINNFRNMLRCAFEDDALYLPVLWQGENPIGVQATLIDRKNRSLIGMLNG
;
A
#
# COMPACT_ATOMS: atom_id res chain seq x y z
N VAL A 1 9.68 30.37 -3.35
CA VAL A 1 8.33 29.80 -3.11
C VAL A 1 8.37 28.44 -2.45
N GLN A 2 8.89 27.37 -3.09
CA GLN A 2 8.86 26.02 -2.46
C GLN A 2 9.75 25.88 -1.23
N GLU A 3 10.91 26.54 -1.18
CA GLU A 3 11.79 26.54 0.00
C GLU A 3 11.20 27.35 1.15
N ASP A 4 10.62 28.52 0.85
CA ASP A 4 9.91 29.35 1.84
C ASP A 4 8.76 28.59 2.51
N VAL A 5 8.06 27.72 1.76
CA VAL A 5 6.98 26.87 2.31
C VAL A 5 7.53 25.81 3.28
N ILE A 6 8.71 25.25 3.03
CA ILE A 6 9.33 24.25 3.91
C ILE A 6 9.70 24.88 5.24
N VAL A 7 10.31 26.06 5.21
CA VAL A 7 10.69 26.82 6.41
C VAL A 7 9.45 27.21 7.21
N ALA A 8 8.45 27.82 6.55
CA ALA A 8 7.20 28.22 7.21
C ALA A 8 6.45 27.02 7.84
N PHE A 9 6.47 25.87 7.16
CA PHE A 9 5.90 24.65 7.72
C PHE A 9 6.68 24.18 8.96
N ALA A 10 8.01 24.18 8.92
CA ALA A 10 8.84 23.83 10.07
C ALA A 10 8.62 24.77 11.27
N GLU A 11 8.53 26.08 11.04
CA GLU A 11 8.20 27.06 12.08
C GLU A 11 6.84 26.77 12.74
N THR A 12 5.84 26.47 11.91
CA THR A 12 4.50 26.11 12.40
C THR A 12 4.53 24.84 13.24
N VAL A 13 5.29 23.83 12.80
CA VAL A 13 5.46 22.56 13.52
C VAL A 13 6.14 22.79 14.87
N LYS A 14 7.18 23.62 14.95
CA LYS A 14 7.89 23.94 16.22
C LYS A 14 6.99 24.58 17.27
N GLN A 15 5.92 25.26 16.87
CA GLN A 15 4.98 25.91 17.78
C GLN A 15 3.93 24.94 18.38
N GLN A 16 3.86 23.70 17.89
CA GLN A 16 2.93 22.70 18.41
C GLN A 16 3.49 22.00 19.66
N ASN A 17 2.61 21.54 20.55
CA ASN A 17 2.99 20.87 21.81
C ASN A 17 3.31 19.39 21.60
N TRP A 18 4.53 19.07 21.14
CA TRP A 18 5.02 17.70 21.03
C TRP A 18 6.38 17.51 21.70
N ALA A 19 6.60 16.31 22.23
CA ALA A 19 7.91 15.86 22.71
C ALA A 19 8.66 15.01 21.66
N ARG A 20 7.92 14.37 20.73
CA ARG A 20 8.47 13.59 19.62
C ARG A 20 7.58 13.77 18.40
N LEU A 21 8.20 14.00 17.25
CA LEU A 21 7.53 14.05 15.95
C LEU A 21 8.03 12.89 15.10
N HIS A 22 7.10 12.02 14.67
CA HIS A 22 7.41 10.91 13.78
C HIS A 22 6.91 11.26 12.38
N LEU A 23 7.82 11.24 11.41
CA LEU A 23 7.51 11.41 10.00
C LEU A 23 7.67 10.06 9.32
N GLU A 24 6.56 9.39 9.03
CA GLU A 24 6.55 8.07 8.39
C GLU A 24 5.93 8.14 7.00
N ASN A 25 6.34 7.23 6.11
CA ASN A 25 5.81 7.06 4.76
C ASN A 25 5.82 8.37 3.92
N ILE A 26 6.86 9.19 4.09
CA ILE A 26 6.99 10.48 3.40
C ILE A 26 7.42 10.27 1.94
N PHE A 27 6.51 10.53 1.00
CA PHE A 27 6.83 10.59 -0.42
C PHE A 27 7.32 12.00 -0.82
N MET A 28 8.60 12.27 -0.58
CA MET A 28 9.22 13.56 -0.85
C MET A 28 10.65 13.39 -1.36
N SER A 29 11.15 14.32 -2.18
CA SER A 29 12.54 14.29 -2.62
C SER A 29 13.51 14.48 -1.45
N PRO A 30 14.69 13.83 -1.47
CA PRO A 30 15.70 13.98 -0.42
C PRO A 30 16.07 15.44 -0.14
N ARG A 31 16.12 16.28 -1.18
CA ARG A 31 16.39 17.72 -1.06
C ARG A 31 15.37 18.42 -0.15
N ARG A 32 14.08 18.17 -0.35
CA ARG A 32 13.02 18.82 0.43
C ARG A 32 12.94 18.25 1.84
N LEU A 33 13.13 16.94 2.00
CA LEU A 33 13.18 16.31 3.32
C LEU A 33 14.36 16.86 4.13
N ASN A 34 15.55 16.93 3.54
CA ASN A 34 16.73 17.47 4.21
C ASN A 34 16.56 18.96 4.55
N GLY A 35 15.96 19.75 3.65
CA GLY A 35 15.64 21.15 3.91
C GLY A 35 14.64 21.34 5.06
N PHE A 36 13.68 20.42 5.22
CA PHE A 36 12.78 20.44 6.38
C PHE A 36 13.52 20.03 7.66
N LEU A 37 14.29 18.95 7.61
CA LEU A 37 15.00 18.42 8.78
C LEU A 37 16.10 19.36 9.27
N SER A 38 16.72 20.16 8.39
CA SER A 38 17.74 21.14 8.77
C SER A 38 17.19 22.26 9.65
N GLU A 39 15.88 22.49 9.64
CA GLU A 39 15.23 23.44 10.55
C GLU A 39 15.23 22.95 12.00
N PHE A 40 15.48 21.67 12.26
CA PHE A 40 15.46 21.05 13.58
C PHE A 40 16.89 20.71 14.03
N SER A 41 17.71 21.72 14.27
CA SER A 41 19.12 21.56 14.63
C SER A 41 19.35 21.21 16.11
N ALA A 42 20.44 20.49 16.37
CA ALA A 42 20.95 20.27 17.72
C ALA A 42 21.40 21.61 18.37
N PRO A 43 21.37 21.71 19.72
CA PRO A 43 20.95 20.68 20.68
C PRO A 43 19.44 20.66 20.95
N ALA A 44 18.67 21.61 20.42
CA ALA A 44 17.24 21.74 20.70
C ALA A 44 16.42 20.54 20.20
N PHE A 45 16.86 19.94 19.09
CA PHE A 45 16.21 18.77 18.50
C PHE A 45 17.23 17.68 18.17
N LEU A 46 16.78 16.42 18.27
CA LEU A 46 17.51 15.25 17.81
C LEU A 46 16.73 14.63 16.65
N THR A 47 17.34 14.61 15.47
CA THR A 47 16.76 13.98 14.28
C THR A 47 17.37 12.60 14.06
N GLY A 48 16.55 11.60 13.75
CA GLY A 48 17.03 10.25 13.48
C GLY A 48 15.99 9.40 12.76
N LYS A 49 16.43 8.25 12.24
CA LYS A 49 15.54 7.26 11.63
C LYS A 49 14.64 6.67 12.72
N VAL A 50 13.33 6.62 12.46
CA VAL A 50 12.40 5.86 13.30
C VAL A 50 12.81 4.40 13.25
N ARG A 51 13.12 3.80 14.40
CA ARG A 51 13.46 2.38 14.48
C ARG A 51 12.19 1.58 14.68
N ARG A 52 11.81 0.81 13.67
CA ARG A 52 10.75 -0.17 13.79
C ARG A 52 11.28 -1.44 14.45
N PRO A 53 10.49 -2.15 15.28
CA PRO A 53 10.87 -3.46 15.79
C PRO A 53 11.21 -4.39 14.62
N ASP A 54 12.31 -5.13 14.72
CA ASP A 54 12.67 -6.13 13.72
C ASP A 54 11.64 -7.26 13.71
N ASP A 55 11.13 -7.57 12.53
CA ASP A 55 10.17 -8.63 12.25
C ASP A 55 10.79 -10.03 12.25
N GLY A 56 12.13 -10.11 12.35
CA GLY A 56 12.90 -11.35 12.36
C GLY A 56 12.85 -12.09 11.03
N ASP A 57 12.24 -11.49 10.01
CA ASP A 57 12.14 -12.00 8.65
C ASP A 57 13.21 -11.41 7.72
N GLY A 58 14.05 -10.50 8.24
CA GLY A 58 15.11 -9.84 7.48
C GLY A 58 14.59 -8.88 6.40
N VAL A 59 13.31 -8.50 6.46
CA VAL A 59 12.70 -7.56 5.51
C VAL A 59 12.83 -6.13 6.04
N ASP A 60 13.46 -5.26 5.25
CA ASP A 60 13.46 -3.82 5.52
C ASP A 60 12.10 -3.22 5.11
N HIS A 61 11.22 -3.08 6.10
CA HIS A 61 9.87 -2.53 5.95
C HIS A 61 9.84 -1.02 5.68
N ASP A 62 11.00 -0.36 5.55
CA ASP A 62 11.11 1.03 5.10
C ASP A 62 11.36 1.13 3.58
N ILE A 63 11.61 0.00 2.90
CA ILE A 63 11.81 -0.06 1.45
C ILE A 63 10.48 -0.39 0.78
N PHE A 64 9.96 0.57 0.01
CA PHE A 64 8.79 0.37 -0.84
C PHE A 64 9.21 0.20 -2.29
N VAL A 65 8.61 -0.77 -2.97
CA VAL A 65 8.82 -0.95 -4.41
C VAL A 65 7.94 0.05 -5.17
N TYR A 66 8.59 0.93 -5.92
CA TYR A 66 7.93 1.89 -6.78
C TYR A 66 8.27 1.58 -8.24
N VAL A 67 7.24 1.49 -9.09
CA VAL A 67 7.41 1.17 -10.51
C VAL A 67 6.70 2.23 -11.35
N ASN A 68 7.46 2.88 -12.23
CA ASN A 68 6.88 3.72 -13.28
C ASN A 68 6.21 2.81 -14.32
N LEU A 69 4.88 2.93 -14.42
CA LEU A 69 4.11 2.22 -15.44
C LEU A 69 4.32 2.91 -16.80
N PRO A 70 4.80 2.19 -17.82
CA PRO A 70 4.92 2.73 -19.17
C PRO A 70 3.55 2.90 -19.84
N GLY A 71 3.54 3.43 -21.06
CA GLY A 71 2.31 3.72 -21.79
C GLY A 71 1.51 2.48 -22.21
N ASP A 72 2.18 1.32 -22.31
CA ASP A 72 1.54 0.07 -22.69
C ASP A 72 2.13 -1.16 -21.97
N TRP A 73 1.36 -2.24 -22.01
CA TRP A 73 1.67 -3.50 -21.35
C TRP A 73 2.92 -4.20 -21.89
N GLU A 74 3.18 -4.08 -23.19
CA GLU A 74 4.32 -4.75 -23.83
C GLU A 74 5.64 -4.04 -23.48
N GLU A 75 5.63 -2.71 -23.41
CA GLU A 75 6.75 -1.93 -22.89
C GLU A 75 7.07 -2.32 -21.44
N PHE A 76 6.06 -2.51 -20.60
CA PHE A 76 6.24 -2.97 -19.22
C PHE A 76 6.89 -4.35 -19.15
N LEU A 77 6.34 -5.33 -19.88
CA LEU A 77 6.83 -6.71 -19.86
C LEU A 77 8.28 -6.83 -20.35
N ASN A 78 8.64 -6.08 -21.39
CA ASN A 78 9.95 -6.16 -22.02
C ASN A 78 11.00 -5.31 -21.29
N GLY A 79 10.62 -4.17 -20.72
CA GLY A 79 11.52 -3.25 -20.05
C GLY A 79 11.70 -3.46 -18.55
N ARG A 80 10.73 -4.07 -17.85
CA ARG A 80 10.72 -4.16 -16.38
C ARG A 80 10.84 -5.57 -15.81
N LEU A 81 10.50 -6.60 -16.59
CA LEU A 81 10.51 -7.99 -16.12
C LEU A 81 11.60 -8.84 -16.77
N GLY A 82 12.23 -9.70 -15.97
CA GLY A 82 13.13 -10.74 -16.47
C GLY A 82 12.41 -11.77 -17.34
N ALA A 83 13.16 -12.50 -18.17
CA ALA A 83 12.60 -13.43 -19.15
C ALA A 83 11.69 -14.52 -18.54
N ALA A 84 12.08 -15.07 -17.39
CA ALA A 84 11.29 -16.06 -16.68
C ALA A 84 9.95 -15.47 -16.17
N THR A 85 10.00 -14.33 -15.48
CA THR A 85 8.81 -13.65 -14.95
C THR A 85 7.86 -13.22 -16.07
N ARG A 86 8.39 -12.69 -17.18
CA ARG A 86 7.60 -12.35 -18.36
C ARG A 86 6.90 -13.58 -18.96
N LYS A 87 7.60 -14.71 -19.07
CA LYS A 87 7.01 -15.97 -19.56
C LYS A 87 5.87 -16.43 -18.65
N THR A 88 6.07 -16.38 -17.34
CA THR A 88 5.04 -16.74 -16.36
C THR A 88 3.83 -15.81 -16.45
N ALA A 89 4.04 -14.49 -16.46
CA ALA A 89 2.97 -13.51 -16.57
C ALA A 89 2.11 -13.74 -17.82
N ARG A 90 2.74 -13.94 -18.99
CA ARG A 90 2.01 -14.24 -20.23
C ARG A 90 1.24 -15.56 -20.16
N ARG A 91 1.84 -16.61 -19.61
CA ARG A 91 1.18 -17.91 -19.46
C ARG A 91 -0.04 -17.82 -18.55
N THR A 92 0.07 -17.11 -17.43
CA THR A 92 -1.02 -16.92 -16.47
C THR A 92 -2.15 -16.09 -17.07
N LEU A 93 -1.83 -15.00 -17.79
CA LEU A 93 -2.86 -14.21 -18.48
C LEU A 93 -3.60 -15.04 -19.53
N ARG A 94 -2.89 -15.81 -20.36
CA ARG A 94 -3.55 -16.73 -21.30
C ARG A 94 -4.44 -17.75 -20.60
N ALA A 95 -4.02 -18.28 -19.46
CA ALA A 95 -4.87 -19.21 -18.71
C ALA A 95 -6.15 -18.55 -18.20
N ILE A 96 -6.13 -17.24 -17.90
CA ILE A 96 -7.31 -16.47 -17.53
C ILE A 96 -8.19 -16.19 -18.75
N ASP A 97 -7.60 -15.85 -19.89
CA ASP A 97 -8.33 -15.49 -21.10
C ASP A 97 -8.91 -16.71 -21.84
N ASP A 98 -8.18 -17.82 -21.89
CA ASP A 98 -8.52 -19.00 -22.70
C ASP A 98 -9.39 -20.01 -21.92
N ALA A 99 -9.30 -20.04 -20.59
CA ALA A 99 -10.04 -21.01 -19.78
C ALA A 99 -11.27 -20.35 -19.14
N ALA A 100 -12.46 -20.85 -19.52
CA ALA A 100 -13.74 -20.47 -18.88
C ALA A 100 -13.80 -20.77 -17.37
N GLU A 101 -12.80 -21.47 -16.84
CA GLU A 101 -12.64 -21.78 -15.42
C GLU A 101 -12.25 -20.55 -14.58
N TYR A 102 -11.47 -19.63 -15.12
CA TYR A 102 -11.00 -18.46 -14.38
C TYR A 102 -11.76 -17.20 -14.80
N ARG A 103 -12.05 -16.34 -13.84
CA ARG A 103 -12.59 -14.99 -14.12
C ARG A 103 -12.05 -13.96 -13.14
N VAL A 104 -11.86 -12.74 -13.63
CA VAL A 104 -11.62 -11.57 -12.81
C VAL A 104 -12.87 -10.72 -12.81
N THR A 105 -13.32 -10.27 -11.64
CA THR A 105 -14.45 -9.34 -11.52
C THR A 105 -14.03 -8.06 -10.83
N ASP A 106 -14.53 -6.95 -11.33
CA ASP A 106 -14.47 -5.66 -10.65
C ASP A 106 -15.55 -5.55 -9.57
N VAL A 107 -15.22 -4.80 -8.53
CA VAL A 107 -16.14 -4.51 -7.44
C VAL A 107 -17.24 -3.55 -7.91
N THR A 108 -18.47 -3.78 -7.43
CA THR A 108 -19.61 -2.89 -7.62
C THR A 108 -20.24 -2.58 -6.28
N ALA A 109 -21.14 -1.59 -6.22
CA ALA A 109 -21.87 -1.27 -5.00
C ALA A 109 -22.65 -2.49 -4.45
N ALA A 110 -23.14 -3.35 -5.33
CA ALA A 110 -23.86 -4.57 -4.96
C ALA A 110 -22.95 -5.68 -4.41
N THR A 111 -21.66 -5.70 -4.80
CA THR A 111 -20.72 -6.77 -4.42
C THR A 111 -19.69 -6.34 -3.37
N LEU A 112 -19.56 -5.05 -3.08
CA LEU A 112 -18.55 -4.47 -2.20
C LEU A 112 -18.40 -5.24 -0.87
N GLU A 113 -19.49 -5.45 -0.14
CA GLU A 113 -19.43 -6.12 1.18
C GLU A 113 -19.06 -7.61 1.09
N ARG A 114 -19.34 -8.28 -0.04
CA ARG A 114 -18.86 -9.63 -0.31
C ARG A 114 -17.36 -9.61 -0.59
N ASP A 115 -16.93 -8.74 -1.49
CA ASP A 115 -15.54 -8.70 -1.98
C ASP A 115 -14.56 -8.24 -0.88
N LEU A 116 -14.96 -7.25 -0.06
CA LEU A 116 -14.21 -6.86 1.15
C LEU A 116 -14.10 -8.01 2.15
N ARG A 117 -15.16 -8.81 2.32
CA ARG A 117 -15.11 -9.95 3.24
C ARG A 117 -14.15 -11.02 2.75
N ILE A 118 -14.13 -11.30 1.45
CA ILE A 118 -13.17 -12.26 0.85
C ILE A 118 -11.74 -11.78 1.09
N LEU A 119 -11.43 -10.52 0.74
CA LEU A 119 -10.11 -9.92 0.99
C LEU A 119 -9.68 -10.06 2.45
N LEU A 120 -10.55 -9.64 3.37
CA LEU A 120 -10.22 -9.60 4.80
C LEU A 120 -10.08 -11.01 5.39
N GLN A 121 -10.84 -11.99 4.88
CA GLN A 121 -10.68 -13.39 5.29
C GLN A 121 -9.33 -13.95 4.83
N PHE A 122 -8.93 -13.71 3.59
CA PHE A 122 -7.63 -14.14 3.09
C PHE A 122 -6.48 -13.47 3.84
N TRP A 123 -6.59 -12.16 4.07
CA TRP A 123 -5.63 -11.42 4.87
C TRP A 123 -5.53 -11.95 6.31
N GLU A 124 -6.66 -12.22 6.97
CA GLU A 124 -6.68 -12.78 8.33
C GLU A 124 -6.05 -14.17 8.38
N ASN A 125 -6.34 -15.03 7.41
CA ASN A 125 -5.75 -16.37 7.32
C ASN A 125 -4.23 -16.31 7.16
N GLN A 126 -3.72 -15.33 6.41
CA GLN A 126 -2.29 -15.17 6.17
C GLN A 126 -1.55 -14.52 7.35
N TRP A 127 -2.15 -13.53 8.01
CA TRP A 127 -1.43 -12.65 8.95
C TRP A 127 -1.95 -12.68 10.39
N GLY A 128 -3.21 -13.08 10.61
CA GLY A 128 -3.91 -12.91 11.88
C GLY A 128 -3.19 -13.55 13.06
N ALA A 129 -2.81 -14.83 12.94
CA ALA A 129 -2.13 -15.55 14.01
C ALA A 129 -0.73 -14.96 14.32
N LYS A 130 0.05 -14.61 13.29
CA LYS A 130 1.39 -14.00 13.44
C LYS A 130 1.29 -12.67 14.19
N LEU A 131 0.36 -11.81 13.81
CA LEU A 131 0.18 -10.49 14.43
C LEU A 131 -0.37 -10.58 15.86
N ALA A 132 -1.32 -11.48 16.10
CA ALA A 132 -1.88 -11.71 17.44
C ALA A 132 -0.82 -12.18 18.44
N ALA A 133 0.01 -13.15 18.04
CA ALA A 133 1.06 -13.71 18.88
C ALA A 133 2.17 -12.70 19.20
N ARG A 134 2.46 -11.80 18.26
CA ARG A 134 3.59 -10.87 18.37
C ARG A 134 3.29 -9.57 19.08
N TYR A 135 2.11 -9.00 18.85
CA TYR A 135 1.79 -7.66 19.34
C TYR A 135 0.69 -7.69 20.40
N HIS A 136 -0.52 -8.07 19.99
CA HIS A 136 -1.68 -8.13 20.88
C HIS A 136 -2.78 -8.99 20.25
N PRO A 137 -3.48 -9.86 21.01
CA PRO A 137 -4.51 -10.73 20.46
C PRO A 137 -5.69 -9.99 19.79
N GLY A 138 -5.96 -8.75 20.23
CA GLY A 138 -6.99 -7.90 19.62
C GLY A 138 -6.55 -7.14 18.36
N LEU A 139 -5.26 -7.14 18.00
CA LEU A 139 -4.74 -6.34 16.89
C LEU A 139 -5.32 -6.74 15.52
N PRO A 140 -5.40 -8.04 15.14
CA PRO A 140 -5.94 -8.42 13.84
C PRO A 140 -7.38 -7.92 13.64
N LYS A 141 -8.23 -8.07 14.66
CA LYS A 141 -9.62 -7.59 14.63
C LYS A 141 -9.71 -6.07 14.47
N ALA A 142 -8.84 -5.32 15.15
CA ALA A 142 -8.78 -3.86 15.01
C ALA A 142 -8.36 -3.45 13.58
N MET A 143 -7.35 -4.12 13.02
CA MET A 143 -6.88 -3.86 11.65
C MET A 143 -7.95 -4.19 10.61
N ILE A 144 -8.60 -5.34 10.71
CA ILE A 144 -9.69 -5.75 9.82
C ILE A 144 -10.83 -4.72 9.81
N ASN A 145 -11.22 -4.21 10.98
CA ASN A 145 -12.25 -3.17 11.08
C ASN A 145 -11.80 -1.86 10.43
N ASN A 146 -10.55 -1.45 10.66
CA ASN A 146 -10.00 -0.24 10.05
C ASN A 146 -9.92 -0.35 8.52
N PHE A 147 -9.42 -1.48 8.00
CA PHE A 147 -9.36 -1.73 6.57
C PHE A 147 -10.74 -1.77 5.94
N ARG A 148 -11.73 -2.43 6.55
CA ARG A 148 -13.10 -2.42 6.05
C ARG A 148 -13.64 -1.00 5.91
N ASN A 149 -13.51 -0.17 6.94
CA ASN A 149 -14.02 1.20 6.93
C ASN A 149 -13.30 2.05 5.88
N MET A 150 -11.97 2.02 5.86
CA MET A 150 -11.16 2.76 4.90
C MET A 150 -11.49 2.38 3.45
N LEU A 151 -11.57 1.09 3.14
CA LEU A 151 -11.83 0.63 1.78
C LEU A 151 -13.25 0.95 1.31
N ARG A 152 -14.23 0.98 2.23
CA ARG A 152 -15.58 1.47 1.90
C ARG A 152 -15.57 2.95 1.52
N CYS A 153 -14.93 3.80 2.32
CA CYS A 153 -14.81 5.22 1.96
C CYS A 153 -14.06 5.40 0.64
N ALA A 154 -12.98 4.65 0.42
CA ALA A 154 -12.26 4.69 -0.85
C ALA A 154 -13.13 4.25 -2.04
N PHE A 155 -14.03 3.27 -1.87
CA PHE A 155 -14.99 2.90 -2.91
C PHE A 155 -16.00 4.02 -3.17
N GLU A 156 -16.54 4.64 -2.12
CA GLU A 156 -17.48 5.76 -2.21
C GLU A 156 -16.87 6.97 -2.94
N ASP A 157 -15.57 7.20 -2.78
CA ASP A 157 -14.80 8.27 -3.43
C ASP A 157 -14.25 7.87 -4.83
N ASP A 158 -14.69 6.74 -5.40
CA ASP A 158 -14.18 6.18 -6.67
C ASP A 158 -12.65 5.98 -6.65
N ALA A 159 -12.05 5.80 -5.47
CA ALA A 159 -10.61 5.71 -5.23
C ALA A 159 -10.13 4.27 -4.96
N LEU A 160 -10.97 3.26 -5.19
CA LEU A 160 -10.65 1.85 -4.96
C LEU A 160 -10.75 1.02 -6.24
N TYR A 161 -9.66 0.34 -6.58
CA TYR A 161 -9.66 -0.81 -7.49
C TYR A 161 -9.54 -2.10 -6.68
N LEU A 162 -10.57 -2.96 -6.74
CA LEU A 162 -10.67 -4.21 -5.97
C LEU A 162 -11.06 -5.40 -6.86
N PRO A 163 -10.16 -5.88 -7.74
CA PRO A 163 -10.41 -7.07 -8.53
C PRO A 163 -10.39 -8.32 -7.63
N VAL A 164 -11.32 -9.24 -7.91
CA VAL A 164 -11.34 -10.59 -7.34
C VAL A 164 -11.09 -11.59 -8.45
N LEU A 165 -10.10 -12.47 -8.27
CA LEU A 165 -9.82 -13.62 -9.11
C LEU A 165 -10.60 -14.83 -8.59
N TRP A 166 -11.31 -15.51 -9.49
CA TRP A 166 -12.14 -16.67 -9.19
C TRP A 166 -11.71 -17.87 -10.03
N GLN A 167 -11.92 -19.07 -9.47
CA GLN A 167 -11.92 -20.36 -10.16
C GLN A 167 -13.32 -20.96 -10.02
N GLY A 168 -14.12 -20.88 -11.08
CA GLY A 168 -15.57 -21.08 -11.01
C GLY A 168 -16.21 -20.09 -10.04
N GLU A 169 -16.83 -20.61 -8.98
CA GLU A 169 -17.45 -19.81 -7.90
C GLU A 169 -16.55 -19.62 -6.67
N ASN A 170 -15.34 -20.21 -6.68
CA ASN A 170 -14.41 -20.09 -5.57
C ASN A 170 -13.51 -18.87 -5.78
N PRO A 171 -13.49 -17.88 -4.86
CA PRO A 171 -12.49 -16.83 -4.93
C PRO A 171 -11.13 -17.42 -4.57
N ILE A 172 -10.09 -17.03 -5.29
CA ILE A 172 -8.71 -17.53 -5.10
C ILE A 172 -7.67 -16.41 -4.97
N GLY A 173 -8.08 -15.15 -5.13
CA GLY A 173 -7.23 -14.00 -4.82
C GLY A 173 -7.99 -12.68 -4.92
N VAL A 174 -7.59 -11.70 -4.11
CA VAL A 174 -8.13 -10.34 -4.10
C VAL A 174 -7.00 -9.34 -3.91
N GLN A 175 -7.06 -8.24 -4.64
CA GLN A 175 -6.11 -7.13 -4.50
C GLN A 175 -6.86 -5.84 -4.24
N ALA A 176 -6.61 -5.17 -3.12
CA ALA A 176 -7.05 -3.79 -2.91
C ALA A 176 -5.94 -2.83 -3.34
N THR A 177 -6.28 -1.95 -4.27
CA THR A 177 -5.37 -0.91 -4.78
C THR A 177 -6.07 0.44 -4.68
N LEU A 178 -5.44 1.41 -4.02
CA LEU A 178 -5.94 2.77 -3.99
C LEU A 178 -5.52 3.52 -5.26
N ILE A 179 -6.45 4.29 -5.82
CA ILE A 179 -6.25 5.11 -7.02
C ILE A 179 -6.02 6.56 -6.59
N ASP A 180 -4.81 7.06 -6.82
CA ASP A 180 -4.51 8.48 -6.66
C ASP A 180 -4.51 9.14 -8.05
N ARG A 181 -5.67 9.68 -8.43
CA ARG A 181 -5.84 10.36 -9.72
C ARG A 181 -4.99 11.62 -9.84
N LYS A 182 -4.77 12.33 -8.74
CA LYS A 182 -4.03 13.60 -8.73
C LYS A 182 -2.55 13.35 -9.04
N ASN A 183 -1.97 12.33 -8.43
CA ASN A 183 -0.57 11.96 -8.65
C ASN A 183 -0.38 10.91 -9.77
N ARG A 184 -1.49 10.44 -10.37
CA ARG A 184 -1.52 9.40 -11.40
C ARG A 184 -0.79 8.13 -10.95
N SER A 185 -1.04 7.70 -9.73
CA SER A 185 -0.39 6.55 -9.11
C SER A 185 -1.40 5.54 -8.56
N LEU A 186 -0.95 4.30 -8.45
CA LEU A 186 -1.67 3.19 -7.84
C LEU A 186 -0.89 2.72 -6.62
N ILE A 187 -1.57 2.54 -5.49
CA ILE A 187 -0.96 2.13 -4.24
C ILE A 187 -1.52 0.75 -3.88
N GLY A 188 -0.69 -0.29 -4.02
CA GLY A 188 -1.04 -1.63 -3.54
C GLY A 188 -1.17 -1.60 -2.02
N MET A 189 -2.39 -1.79 -1.52
CA MET A 189 -2.69 -1.62 -0.10
C MET A 189 -2.74 -2.97 0.62
N LEU A 190 -3.60 -3.87 0.15
CA LEU A 190 -3.83 -5.17 0.75
C LEU A 190 -3.96 -6.22 -0.34
N ASN A 191 -3.46 -7.42 -0.07
CA ASN A 191 -3.69 -8.59 -0.88
C ASN A 191 -4.13 -9.76 0.00
N GLY A 192 -4.81 -10.70 -0.62
CA GLY A 192 -5.27 -11.94 -0.02
C GLY A 192 -5.45 -13.00 -1.08
#